data_AF-A0A0S9C6W0-F1
#
_entry.id   AF-A0A0S9C6W0-F1
#
_cell.length_a   1.000
_cell.length_b   1.000
_cell.length_c   1.000
_cell.angle_alpha   90.00
_cell.angle_beta   90.00
_cell.angle_gamma   90.00
#
_symmetry.space_group_name_H-M   'P 1'
#
loop_
_entity.id
_entity.type
_entity.pdbx_description
1 polymer ?
#
loop_
_entity_poly.entity_id
_entity_poly.type
_entity_poly.pdbx_seq_one_letter_code
_entity_poly.pdbx_strand_id
1 'polypeptide(L)'
;MHDLFVDPDARRTGAGQALMDYIFGWAGARPHAMVLDWQASPSAVAFYEALGFPADRVGDFPDYPGFTLDLRTGPRCGRQTP
;
A
#
# COMPACT_ATOMS: atom_id res chain seq x y z
N MET A 1 2.41 7.00 -4.92
CA MET A 1 3.38 7.39 -3.87
C MET A 1 4.77 7.18 -4.42
N HIS A 2 5.73 8.09 -4.19
CA HIS A 2 7.10 7.88 -4.69
C HIS A 2 7.94 7.09 -3.69
N ASP A 3 8.07 7.58 -2.45
CA ASP A 3 8.86 6.91 -1.42
C ASP A 3 8.16 6.95 -0.06
N LEU A 4 8.34 5.88 0.72
CA LEU A 4 8.03 5.83 2.15
C LEU A 4 9.20 5.18 2.85
N PHE A 5 9.78 5.92 3.80
CA PHE A 5 10.93 5.48 4.55
C PHE A 5 10.65 5.64 6.03
N VAL A 6 10.97 4.58 6.78
CA VAL A 6 11.00 4.62 8.24
C VAL A 6 12.44 4.43 8.66
N ASP A 7 12.92 5.40 9.44
CA ASP A 7 14.23 5.36 10.07
C ASP A 7 14.46 3.99 10.74
N PRO A 8 15.62 3.33 10.54
CA PRO A 8 15.90 2.02 11.10
C PRO A 8 15.59 1.90 12.60
N ASP A 9 15.90 2.93 13.38
CA ASP A 9 15.71 2.95 14.84
C ASP A 9 14.23 3.10 15.24
N ALA A 10 13.39 3.59 14.31
CA ALA A 10 11.95 3.70 14.47
C ALA A 10 11.18 2.50 13.88
N ARG A 11 11.84 1.49 13.29
CA ARG A 11 11.15 0.33 12.71
C ARG A 11 10.51 -0.53 13.80
N ARG A 12 9.46 -1.27 13.42
CA ARG A 12 8.70 -2.16 14.31
C ARG A 12 8.01 -1.46 15.49
N THR A 13 7.95 -0.12 15.48
CA THR A 13 7.21 0.69 16.48
C THR A 13 5.78 1.02 16.04
N GLY A 14 5.40 0.67 14.81
CA GLY A 14 4.13 1.08 14.20
C GLY A 14 4.21 2.33 13.32
N ALA A 15 5.35 3.02 13.26
CA ALA A 15 5.51 4.24 12.45
C ALA A 15 5.12 4.07 10.97
N GLY A 16 5.52 2.95 10.35
CA GLY A 16 5.15 2.67 8.95
C GLY A 16 3.64 2.52 8.75
N GLN A 17 2.95 1.85 9.68
CA GLN A 17 1.49 1.71 9.64
C GLN A 17 0.81 3.07 9.81
N ALA A 18 1.24 3.87 10.80
CA ALA A 18 0.70 5.20 11.03
C ALA A 18 0.85 6.13 9.81
N LEU A 19 1.99 6.05 9.11
CA LEU A 19 2.20 6.79 7.86
C LEU A 19 1.24 6.33 6.76
N MET A 20 1.06 5.02 6.57
CA MET A 20 0.13 4.51 5.57
C MET A 20 -1.32 4.87 5.90
N ASP A 21 -1.73 4.78 7.16
CA ASP A 21 -3.07 5.18 7.62
C ASP A 21 -3.34 6.65 7.31
N TYR A 22 -2.34 7.52 7.54
CA TYR A 22 -2.44 8.93 7.16
C TYR A 22 -2.58 9.12 5.65
N ILE A 23 -1.78 8.42 4.85
CA ILE A 23 -1.84 8.48 3.38
C ILE A 23 -3.21 8.02 2.86
N PHE A 24 -3.73 6.91 3.40
CA PHE A 24 -5.05 6.39 3.02
C PHE A 24 -6.18 7.33 3.43
N GLY A 25 -6.13 7.88 4.65
CA GLY A 25 -7.07 8.89 5.11
C GLY A 25 -7.05 10.15 4.24
N TRP A 26 -5.86 10.64 3.92
CA TRP A 26 -5.68 11.78 3.01
C TRP A 26 -6.25 11.48 1.62
N ALA A 27 -5.96 10.32 1.04
CA ALA A 27 -6.44 9.94 -0.29
C ALA A 27 -7.97 9.81 -0.33
N GLY A 28 -8.57 9.22 0.71
CA GLY A 28 -10.02 9.07 0.85
C GLY A 28 -10.77 10.37 1.10
N ALA A 29 -10.12 11.37 1.71
CA ALA A 29 -10.73 12.68 1.98
C ALA A 29 -10.78 13.62 0.77
N ARG A 30 -10.23 13.21 -0.38
CA ARG A 30 -10.18 14.08 -1.56
C ARG A 30 -11.54 14.20 -2.25
N PRO A 31 -11.85 15.38 -2.84
CA PRO A 31 -13.12 15.61 -3.52
C PRO A 31 -13.29 14.77 -4.81
N HIS A 32 -12.19 14.26 -5.35
CA HIS A 32 -12.20 13.39 -6.53
C HIS A 32 -11.57 12.05 -6.16
N ALA A 33 -12.28 10.97 -6.49
CA ALA A 33 -11.78 9.61 -6.32
C ALA A 33 -10.48 9.42 -7.11
N MET A 34 -9.55 8.66 -6.54
CA MET A 34 -8.22 8.44 -7.11
C MET A 34 -7.77 6.99 -6.96
N VAL A 35 -6.76 6.64 -7.74
CA VAL A 35 -5.99 5.42 -7.53
C VAL A 35 -4.66 5.82 -6.93
N LEU A 36 -4.27 5.15 -5.86
CA LEU A 36 -2.93 5.24 -5.32
C LEU A 36 -2.16 3.98 -5.76
N ASP A 37 -1.16 4.18 -6.60
CA ASP A 37 -0.23 3.14 -7.02
C ASP A 37 1.17 3.41 -6.47
N TRP A 38 1.87 2.33 -6.09
CA TRP A 38 3.27 2.37 -5.67
C TRP A 38 3.95 1.02 -5.92
N GLN A 39 5.29 1.04 -6.00
CA GLN A 39 6.12 -0.17 -6.02
C GLN A 39 6.82 -0.32 -4.67
N ALA A 40 7.09 -1.56 -4.27
CA ALA A 40 7.81 -1.84 -3.03
C ALA A 40 9.14 -2.53 -3.30
N SER A 41 10.16 -2.22 -2.49
CA SER A 41 11.37 -3.03 -2.44
C SER A 41 11.07 -4.42 -1.86
N PRO A 42 11.88 -5.46 -2.16
CA PRO A 42 11.68 -6.80 -1.63
C PRO A 42 11.49 -6.86 -0.10
N SER A 43 12.23 -6.02 0.65
CA SER A 43 12.14 -5.94 2.10
C SER A 43 10.83 -5.35 2.64
N ALA A 44 10.11 -4.57 1.82
CA ALA A 44 8.88 -3.91 2.20
C ALA A 44 7.61 -4.66 1.76
N VAL A 45 7.74 -5.67 0.88
CA VAL A 45 6.60 -6.47 0.38
C VAL A 45 5.76 -7.04 1.53
N ALA A 46 6.40 -7.74 2.47
CA ALA A 46 5.71 -8.35 3.61
C ALA A 46 4.99 -7.33 4.50
N PHE A 47 5.47 -6.08 4.54
CA PHE A 47 4.80 -5.01 5.26
C PHE A 47 3.48 -4.62 4.59
N TYR A 48 3.47 -4.42 3.27
CA TYR A 48 2.26 -4.08 2.54
C TYR A 48 1.25 -5.24 2.46
N GLU A 49 1.73 -6.48 2.34
CA GLU A 49 0.88 -7.67 2.43
C GLU A 49 0.19 -7.79 3.81
N ALA A 50 0.91 -7.47 4.90
CA ALA A 50 0.34 -7.44 6.24
C ALA A 50 -0.72 -6.34 6.42
N LEU A 51 -0.68 -5.28 5.60
CA LEU A 51 -1.73 -4.25 5.53
C LEU A 51 -2.93 -4.68 4.66
N GLY A 52 -2.89 -5.88 4.08
CA GLY A 52 -3.98 -6.44 3.27
C GLY A 52 -3.91 -6.12 1.78
N PHE A 53 -2.80 -5.56 1.29
CA PHE A 53 -2.62 -5.28 -0.13
C PHE A 53 -1.90 -6.44 -0.82
N PRO A 54 -2.50 -7.07 -1.84
CA PRO A 54 -1.82 -8.11 -2.60
C PRO A 54 -0.72 -7.50 -3.47
N ALA A 55 0.45 -8.13 -3.49
CA ALA A 55 1.56 -7.72 -4.33
C ALA A 55 1.31 -8.13 -5.79
N ASP A 56 1.27 -7.16 -6.70
CA ASP A 56 1.22 -7.40 -8.14
C ASP A 56 2.63 -7.58 -8.69
N ARG A 57 2.94 -8.83 -9.05
CA ARG A 57 4.25 -9.23 -9.60
C ARG A 57 4.23 -9.33 -11.12
N VAL A 58 3.14 -8.95 -11.77
CA VAL A 58 3.03 -8.99 -13.23
C VAL A 58 3.84 -7.83 -13.82
N GLY A 59 4.81 -8.14 -14.69
CA GLY A 59 5.61 -7.16 -15.41
C GLY A 59 7.11 -7.43 -15.38
N ASP A 60 7.90 -6.43 -15.75
CA ASP A 60 9.35 -6.56 -15.98
C ASP A 60 10.18 -6.60 -14.67
N PHE A 61 9.58 -6.26 -13.53
CA PHE A 61 10.26 -6.15 -12.23
C PHE A 61 9.56 -6.97 -11.13
N PRO A 62 9.56 -8.31 -11.21
CA PRO A 62 8.82 -9.18 -10.28
C PRO A 62 9.32 -9.10 -8.82
N ASP A 63 10.57 -8.66 -8.62
CA ASP A 63 11.17 -8.44 -7.29
C ASP A 63 10.72 -7.11 -6.65
N TYR A 64 10.19 -6.19 -7.45
CA TYR A 64 9.70 -4.89 -7.01
C TYR A 64 8.20 -4.75 -7.34
N PRO A 65 7.35 -5.58 -6.72
CA PRO A 65 5.94 -5.65 -7.09
C PRO A 65 5.23 -4.31 -6.88
N GLY A 66 4.22 -4.10 -7.71
CA GLY A 66 3.26 -3.02 -7.57
C GLY A 66 2.21 -3.31 -6.51
N PHE A 67 1.66 -2.25 -5.94
CA PHE A 67 0.51 -2.27 -5.05
C PHE A 67 -0.43 -1.14 -5.45
N THR A 68 -1.73 -1.41 -5.32
CA THR A 68 -2.78 -0.49 -5.75
C THR A 68 -3.86 -0.38 -4.67
N LEU A 69 -4.26 0.87 -4.40
CA LEU A 69 -5.50 1.20 -3.70
C LEU A 69 -6.39 1.99 -4.67
N ASP A 70 -7.45 1.36 -5.16
CA ASP A 70 -8.43 2.00 -6.04
C ASP A 70 -9.61 2.53 -5.23
N LEU A 71 -9.64 3.85 -4.98
CA LEU A 71 -10.73 4.53 -4.26
C LEU A 71 -11.88 4.94 -5.18
N ARG A 72 -11.77 4.69 -6.50
CA ARG A 72 -12.88 4.89 -7.45
C ARG A 72 -13.87 3.74 -7.33
N THR A 73 -13.37 2.56 -7.05
CA THR A 73 -14.19 1.44 -6.63
C THR A 73 -14.50 1.63 -5.15
N GLY A 74 -15.76 1.96 -4.81
CA GLY A 74 -16.20 2.02 -3.42
C GLY A 74 -15.83 0.76 -2.63
N PRO A 75 -15.89 0.77 -1.29
CA PRO A 75 -15.35 -0.29 -0.45
C PRO A 75 -15.85 -1.65 -0.94
N ARG A 76 -14.94 -2.46 -1.50
CA ARG A 76 -15.25 -3.84 -1.87
C ARG A 76 -15.42 -4.58 -0.55
N CYS A 77 -16.68 -4.73 -0.14
CA CYS A 77 -17.07 -5.64 0.93
C CYS A 77 -16.45 -7.01 0.63
N GLY A 78 -15.57 -7.46 1.52
CA GLY A 78 -14.72 -8.62 1.31
C GLY A 78 -15.52 -9.89 1.01
N ARG A 79 -15.10 -10.57 -0.07
CA ARG A 79 -14.87 -12.02 -0.12
C ARG A 79 -14.31 -12.32 -1.50
N GLN A 80 -12.99 -12.46 -1.58
CA GLN A 80 -12.39 -13.37 -2.55
C GLN A 80 -11.91 -14.56 -1.72
N THR A 81 -12.63 -15.67 -1.88
CA THR A 81 -12.27 -16.98 -1.34
C THR A 81 -12.30 -17.94 -2.53
N PRO A 82 -11.53 -19.03 -2.44
CA PRO A 82 -10.22 -19.20 -3.07
C PRO A 82 -10.25 -19.28 -4.61
#